data_AF-A0AAV2DHM7-F1
#
_entry.id   AF-A0AAV2DHM7-F1
#
_cell.length_a   1.000
_cell.length_b   1.000
_cell.length_c   1.000
_cell.angle_alpha   90.00
_cell.angle_beta   90.00
_cell.angle_gamma   90.00
#
_symmetry.space_group_name_H-M   'P 1'
#
loop_
_entity.id
_entity.type
_entity.pdbx_description
1 polymer ?
#
loop_
_entity_poly.entity_id
_entity_poly.type
_entity_poly.pdbx_seq_one_letter_code
_entity_poly.pdbx_strand_id
1 'polypeptide(L)'
;MLEHDDDDNEEEIEEGEGEKSQFMIDELINKSSFQCVPRDMKRLVSDLINEEERGSTRTNNNITSSASEEAVAKRVCKRFESWKEVESNTIEMMVEQDFVRSEGEWRGNRDEVSDAVVEIEVAIFGLLVEELAEELVILTHGGGPLMV
;
A
#
# COMPACT_ATOMS: atom_id res chain seq x y z
N MET A 1 20.76 23.08 -31.42
CA MET A 1 19.44 23.03 -30.77
C MET A 1 18.83 21.72 -31.26
N LEU A 2 18.99 20.67 -30.46
CA LEU A 2 18.57 19.31 -30.74
C LEU A 2 17.70 18.92 -29.56
N GLU A 3 16.46 18.48 -29.81
CA GLU A 3 15.52 17.77 -28.91
C GLU A 3 14.13 17.84 -29.58
N HIS A 4 13.26 16.84 -29.60
CA HIS A 4 13.25 15.47 -29.07
C HIS A 4 12.08 14.80 -29.82
N ASP A 5 12.26 13.64 -30.45
CA ASP A 5 11.15 12.82 -30.96
C ASP A 5 10.74 11.87 -29.83
N ASP A 6 9.54 12.08 -29.28
CA ASP A 6 8.89 11.17 -28.33
C ASP A 6 8.38 9.95 -29.10
N ASP A 7 9.17 8.87 -29.09
CA ASP A 7 8.77 7.54 -29.54
C ASP A 7 8.08 6.82 -28.36
N ASP A 8 6.78 7.06 -28.21
CA ASP A 8 5.89 6.28 -27.34
C ASP A 8 5.77 4.85 -27.89
N ASN A 9 6.79 4.04 -27.62
CA ASN A 9 6.75 2.60 -27.84
C ASN A 9 6.00 1.95 -26.68
N GLU A 10 4.66 1.94 -26.78
CA GLU A 10 3.79 1.10 -25.94
C GLU A 10 4.18 -0.37 -26.15
N GLU A 11 4.95 -0.93 -25.22
CA GLU A 11 5.29 -2.37 -25.21
C GLU A 11 3.99 -3.19 -25.10
N GLU A 12 3.61 -3.82 -26.20
CA GLU A 12 2.57 -4.86 -26.25
C GLU A 12 2.94 -5.97 -25.24
N ILE A 13 2.12 -6.15 -24.21
CA ILE A 13 2.27 -7.25 -23.25
C ILE A 13 1.89 -8.56 -23.97
N GLU A 14 2.88 -9.39 -24.29
CA GLU A 14 2.67 -10.72 -24.89
C GLU A 14 1.77 -11.59 -23.98
N GLU A 15 0.54 -11.85 -24.43
CA GLU A 15 -0.45 -12.72 -23.75
C GLU A 15 0.04 -14.17 -23.51
N GLY A 16 1.20 -14.56 -24.06
CA GLY A 16 1.82 -15.88 -23.87
C GLY A 16 2.61 -16.06 -22.56
N GLU A 17 3.04 -14.98 -21.91
CA GLU A 17 3.88 -15.08 -20.69
C GLU A 17 3.08 -15.52 -19.45
N GLY A 18 1.78 -15.18 -19.41
CA GLY A 18 0.90 -15.47 -18.28
C GLY A 18 0.62 -16.97 -18.08
N GLU A 19 0.38 -17.70 -19.16
CA GLU A 19 0.08 -19.14 -19.13
C GLU A 19 1.30 -19.98 -18.74
N LYS A 20 2.47 -19.64 -19.29
CA LYS A 20 3.74 -20.29 -18.98
C LYS A 20 4.14 -20.08 -17.51
N SER A 21 3.96 -18.85 -17.01
CA SER A 21 4.18 -18.51 -15.60
C SER A 21 3.26 -19.31 -14.68
N GLN A 22 1.98 -19.48 -15.04
CA GLN A 22 1.03 -20.24 -14.23
C GLN A 22 1.38 -21.73 -14.17
N PHE A 23 1.82 -22.34 -15.28
CA PHE A 23 2.31 -23.72 -15.30
C PHE A 23 3.52 -23.90 -14.38
N MET A 24 4.49 -22.97 -14.43
CA MET A 24 5.67 -23.02 -13.55
C MET A 24 5.32 -22.79 -12.07
N ILE A 25 4.35 -21.93 -11.77
CA ILE A 25 3.82 -21.75 -10.41
C ILE A 25 3.23 -23.06 -9.90
N ASP A 26 2.44 -23.76 -10.72
CA ASP A 26 1.83 -25.03 -10.34
C ASP A 26 2.90 -26.13 -10.14
N GLU A 27 3.93 -26.16 -11.00
CA GLU A 27 5.09 -27.05 -10.83
C GLU A 27 5.89 -26.73 -9.55
N LEU A 28 6.07 -25.45 -9.23
CA LEU A 28 6.76 -24.99 -8.02
C LEU A 28 5.99 -25.37 -6.75
N ILE A 29 4.66 -25.23 -6.76
CA ILE A 29 3.79 -25.68 -5.66
C ILE A 29 3.93 -27.20 -5.47
N ASN A 30 3.91 -27.98 -6.56
CA ASN A 30 4.04 -29.43 -6.49
C ASN A 30 5.43 -29.90 -6.00
N LYS A 31 6.49 -29.15 -6.30
CA LYS A 31 7.88 -29.52 -5.94
C LYS A 31 8.35 -28.93 -4.60
N SER A 32 7.63 -27.96 -4.04
CA SER A 32 7.98 -27.31 -2.78
C SER A 32 7.11 -27.81 -1.63
N SER A 33 7.48 -27.46 -0.39
CA SER A 33 6.62 -27.71 0.78
C SER A 33 5.45 -26.73 0.90
N PHE A 34 5.32 -25.78 -0.05
CA PHE A 34 4.24 -24.80 -0.05
C PHE A 34 2.95 -25.46 -0.53
N GLN A 35 1.93 -25.51 0.34
CA GLN A 35 0.62 -26.09 0.01
C GLN A 35 -0.21 -25.20 -0.93
N CYS A 36 0.15 -23.92 -1.07
CA CYS A 36 -0.47 -22.95 -1.96
C CYS A 36 0.40 -21.69 -2.03
N VAL A 37 0.51 -21.05 -3.21
CA VAL A 37 1.00 -19.67 -3.33
C VAL A 37 -0.20 -18.74 -3.12
N PRO A 38 -0.22 -17.91 -2.05
CA PRO A 38 -1.27 -16.93 -1.85
C PRO A 38 -1.45 -16.06 -3.10
N ARG A 39 -2.70 -15.68 -3.42
CA ARG A 39 -3.03 -14.88 -4.61
C ARG A 39 -2.16 -13.62 -4.70
N ASP A 40 -1.90 -12.98 -3.56
CA ASP A 40 -1.16 -11.73 -3.46
C ASP A 40 0.36 -11.92 -3.67
N MET A 41 0.84 -13.16 -3.55
CA MET A 41 2.23 -13.52 -3.83
C MET A 41 2.45 -14.01 -5.27
N LYS A 42 1.38 -14.26 -6.04
CA LYS A 42 1.51 -14.78 -7.41
C LYS A 42 2.34 -13.87 -8.30
N ARG A 43 2.12 -12.55 -8.20
CA ARG A 43 2.89 -11.55 -8.96
C ARG A 43 4.38 -11.63 -8.61
N LEU A 44 4.71 -11.73 -7.33
CA LEU A 44 6.09 -11.86 -6.86
C LEU A 44 6.76 -13.15 -7.36
N VAL A 45 6.00 -14.26 -7.39
CA VAL A 45 6.50 -15.54 -7.93
C VAL A 45 6.71 -15.44 -9.44
N SER A 46 5.78 -14.85 -10.19
CA SER A 46 5.92 -14.60 -11.63
C SER A 46 7.12 -13.71 -11.95
N ASP A 47 7.29 -12.61 -11.21
CA ASP A 47 8.42 -11.70 -11.36
C ASP A 47 9.75 -12.43 -11.10
N LEU A 48 9.80 -13.29 -10.09
CA LEU A 48 10.98 -14.10 -9.76
C LEU A 48 11.28 -15.16 -10.82
N ILE A 49 10.25 -15.82 -11.37
CA ILE A 49 10.38 -16.76 -12.48
C ILE A 49 10.99 -16.03 -13.68
N ASN A 50 10.45 -14.86 -14.04
CA ASN A 50 10.95 -14.05 -15.14
C ASN A 50 12.41 -13.60 -14.91
N GLU A 51 12.77 -13.23 -13.68
CA GLU A 51 14.16 -12.90 -13.29
C GLU A 51 15.10 -14.11 -13.52
N GLU A 52 14.71 -15.29 -13.05
CA GLU A 52 15.50 -16.53 -13.16
C GLU A 52 15.56 -17.08 -14.59
N GLU A 53 14.52 -16.88 -15.41
CA GLU A 53 14.53 -17.20 -16.84
C GLU A 53 15.53 -16.32 -17.59
N ARG A 54 15.48 -15.00 -17.37
CA ARG A 54 16.40 -14.02 -17.98
C ARG A 54 17.86 -14.27 -17.59
N GLY A 55 18.12 -14.74 -16.36
CA GLY A 55 19.45 -15.16 -15.91
C GLY A 55 19.95 -16.46 -16.56
N SER A 56 19.04 -17.35 -16.96
CA SER A 56 19.34 -18.68 -17.51
C SER A 56 19.90 -18.64 -18.93
N THR A 57 19.49 -17.66 -19.73
CA THR A 57 19.92 -17.46 -21.12
C THR A 57 21.42 -17.19 -21.28
N ARG A 58 22.12 -16.84 -20.18
CA ARG A 58 23.57 -16.59 -20.18
C ARG A 58 24.44 -17.83 -20.11
N THR A 59 23.90 -19.01 -19.80
CA THR A 59 24.74 -20.19 -19.51
C THR A 59 24.55 -21.40 -20.42
N ASN A 60 23.38 -21.64 -21.04
CA ASN A 60 23.15 -22.92 -21.73
C ASN A 60 22.35 -22.77 -23.05
N ASN A 61 23.03 -22.68 -24.18
CA ASN A 61 22.42 -22.60 -25.51
C ASN A 61 21.98 -23.96 -26.10
N ASN A 62 21.74 -25.01 -25.30
CA ASN A 62 21.43 -26.33 -25.86
C ASN A 62 20.59 -27.26 -24.95
N ILE A 63 19.62 -26.72 -24.21
CA ILE A 63 18.73 -27.51 -23.35
C ILE A 63 17.30 -27.46 -23.91
N THR A 64 16.64 -28.61 -23.98
CA THR A 64 15.22 -28.74 -24.39
C THR A 64 14.30 -27.98 -23.41
N SER A 65 13.23 -27.34 -23.89
CA SER A 65 12.33 -26.45 -23.12
C SER A 65 11.97 -26.96 -21.71
N SER A 66 11.63 -28.25 -21.59
CA SER A 66 11.24 -28.86 -20.31
C SER A 66 12.38 -28.96 -19.28
N ALA A 67 13.61 -29.21 -19.74
CA ALA A 67 14.77 -29.28 -18.86
C ALA A 67 15.27 -27.88 -18.45
N SER A 68 15.00 -26.85 -19.27
CA SER A 68 15.22 -25.45 -18.86
C SER A 68 14.19 -24.99 -17.82
N GLU A 69 12.92 -25.35 -17.99
CA GLU A 69 11.84 -25.04 -17.04
C GLU A 69 12.09 -25.67 -15.66
N GLU A 70 12.46 -26.96 -15.62
CA GLU A 70 12.82 -27.62 -14.36
C GLU A 70 14.02 -26.97 -13.67
N ALA A 71 15.02 -26.53 -14.44
CA ALA A 71 16.18 -25.84 -13.90
C ALA A 71 15.82 -24.46 -13.34
N VAL A 72 14.90 -23.72 -13.99
CA VAL A 72 14.35 -22.45 -13.49
C VAL A 72 13.59 -22.70 -12.21
N ALA A 73 12.64 -23.64 -12.20
CA ALA A 73 11.84 -23.98 -11.01
C ALA A 73 12.74 -24.33 -9.81
N LYS A 74 13.81 -25.10 -10.01
CA LYS A 74 14.77 -25.45 -8.94
C LYS A 74 15.49 -24.23 -8.38
N ARG A 75 15.84 -23.24 -9.20
CA ARG A 75 16.48 -22.00 -8.74
C ARG A 75 15.49 -21.10 -8.01
N VAL A 76 14.28 -20.97 -8.55
CA VAL A 76 13.18 -20.23 -7.91
C VAL A 76 12.90 -20.82 -6.52
N CYS A 77 12.77 -22.15 -6.39
CA CYS A 77 12.61 -22.82 -5.09
C CYS A 77 13.74 -22.49 -4.11
N LYS A 78 15.00 -22.60 -4.55
CA LYS A 78 16.17 -22.30 -3.71
C LYS A 78 16.19 -20.84 -3.22
N ARG A 79 15.82 -19.91 -4.10
CA ARG A 79 15.75 -18.48 -3.76
C ARG A 79 14.59 -18.20 -2.80
N PHE A 80 13.43 -18.83 -3.02
CA PHE A 80 12.31 -18.79 -2.08
C PHE A 80 12.67 -19.32 -0.69
N GLU A 81 13.40 -20.42 -0.60
CA GLU A 81 13.88 -20.95 0.68
C GLU A 81 14.80 -19.96 1.40
N SER A 82 15.67 -19.25 0.68
CA SER A 82 16.52 -18.21 1.27
C SER A 82 15.74 -17.00 1.80
N TRP A 83 14.58 -16.69 1.21
CA TRP A 83 13.68 -15.63 1.69
C TRP A 83 12.88 -16.04 2.92
N LYS A 84 12.85 -17.33 3.26
CA LYS A 84 12.29 -17.79 4.53
C LYS A 84 13.22 -17.50 5.72
N GLU A 85 14.52 -17.36 5.45
CA GLU A 85 15.57 -17.21 6.47
C GLU A 85 15.98 -15.76 6.74
N VAL A 86 15.28 -14.76 6.16
CA VAL A 86 15.45 -13.37 6.61
C VAL A 86 14.95 -13.28 8.05
N GLU A 87 15.81 -12.85 8.97
CA GLU A 87 15.43 -12.57 10.36
C GLU A 87 14.18 -11.69 10.35
N SER A 88 13.13 -12.11 11.07
CA SER A 88 11.86 -11.38 11.22
C SER A 88 12.06 -9.90 11.59
N ASN A 89 13.20 -9.61 12.22
CA ASN A 89 13.68 -8.28 12.56
C ASN A 89 13.83 -7.32 11.36
N THR A 90 14.01 -7.80 10.12
CA THR A 90 14.20 -6.91 8.96
C THR A 90 12.89 -6.23 8.55
N ILE A 91 11.80 -7.00 8.52
CA ILE A 91 10.47 -6.44 8.22
C ILE A 91 9.99 -5.61 9.40
N GLU A 92 10.21 -6.08 10.64
CA GLU A 92 9.88 -5.34 11.86
C GLU A 92 10.64 -4.00 11.91
N MET A 93 11.96 -3.97 11.62
CA MET A 93 12.73 -2.73 11.56
C MET A 93 12.28 -1.77 10.45
N MET A 94 11.89 -2.28 9.27
CA MET A 94 11.39 -1.42 8.18
C MET A 94 10.02 -0.81 8.52
N VAL A 95 9.14 -1.60 9.15
CA VAL A 95 7.81 -1.16 9.55
C VAL A 95 7.87 -0.20 10.74
N GLU A 96 8.71 -0.49 11.73
CA GLU A 96 8.89 0.35 12.92
C GLU A 96 9.43 1.74 12.58
N GLN A 97 10.37 1.85 11.62
CA GLN A 97 10.87 3.14 11.16
C GLN A 97 9.78 4.03 10.54
N ASP A 98 8.86 3.44 9.76
CA ASP A 98 7.75 4.19 9.16
C ASP A 98 6.72 4.65 10.20
N PHE A 99 6.44 3.82 11.21
CA PHE A 99 5.55 4.20 12.30
C PHE A 99 6.17 5.25 13.24
N VAL A 100 7.45 5.16 13.56
CA VAL A 100 8.13 6.17 14.39
C VAL A 100 8.18 7.53 13.71
N ARG A 101 8.38 7.57 12.38
CA ARG A 101 8.34 8.81 11.60
C ARG A 101 6.94 9.43 11.60
N SER A 102 5.90 8.63 11.40
CA SER A 102 4.52 9.13 11.42
C SER A 102 4.07 9.57 12.81
N GLU A 103 4.32 8.81 13.88
CA GLU A 103 3.92 9.25 15.24
C GLU A 103 4.54 10.60 15.66
N GLY A 104 5.77 10.89 15.22
CA GLY A 104 6.42 12.19 15.45
C GLY A 104 5.70 13.37 14.79
N GLU A 105 5.22 13.20 13.55
CA GLU A 105 4.49 14.23 12.79
C GLU A 105 3.10 14.49 13.39
N TRP A 106 2.39 13.45 13.82
CA TRP A 106 1.06 13.58 14.44
C TRP A 106 1.11 14.21 15.83
N ARG A 107 2.23 14.03 16.56
CA ARG A 107 2.41 14.58 17.90
C ARG A 107 2.89 16.05 17.88
N GLY A 108 3.50 16.50 16.79
CA GLY A 108 3.98 17.88 16.62
C GLY A 108 2.86 18.93 16.55
N ASN A 109 1.66 18.53 16.12
CA ASN A 109 0.52 19.43 15.92
C ASN A 109 -0.42 19.55 17.14
N ARG A 110 -0.05 18.99 18.30
CA ARG A 110 -0.94 18.97 19.50
C ARG A 110 -1.30 20.36 20.00
N ASP A 111 -0.37 21.30 19.97
CA ASP A 111 -0.58 22.66 20.47
C ASP A 111 -1.50 23.44 19.52
N GLU A 112 -1.30 23.34 18.21
CA GLU A 112 -2.18 23.93 17.19
C GLU A 112 -3.60 23.35 17.24
N VAL A 113 -3.73 22.03 17.47
CA VAL A 113 -5.04 21.38 17.65
C VAL A 113 -5.70 21.84 18.95
N SER A 114 -4.94 22.02 20.03
CA SER A 114 -5.45 22.51 21.31
C SER A 114 -6.01 23.92 21.19
N ASP A 115 -5.26 24.82 20.55
CA ASP A 115 -5.67 26.22 20.38
C ASP A 115 -6.92 26.32 19.48
N ALA A 116 -6.98 25.54 18.40
CA ALA A 116 -8.14 25.48 17.52
C ALA A 116 -9.40 24.96 18.24
N VAL A 117 -9.26 23.98 19.14
CA VAL A 117 -10.38 23.48 19.95
C VAL A 117 -10.94 24.58 20.85
N VAL A 118 -10.06 25.33 21.52
CA VAL A 118 -10.48 26.45 22.39
C VAL A 118 -11.19 27.53 21.57
N GLU A 119 -10.69 27.87 20.38
CA GLU A 119 -11.34 28.85 19.51
C GLU A 119 -12.74 28.41 19.07
N ILE A 120 -12.90 27.13 18.71
CA ILE A 120 -14.20 26.54 18.36
C ILE A 120 -15.16 26.58 19.56
N GLU A 121 -14.70 26.20 20.75
CA GLU A 121 -15.51 26.22 21.97
C GLU A 121 -16.01 27.64 22.28
N VAL A 122 -15.12 28.64 22.24
CA VAL A 122 -15.47 30.04 22.48
C VAL A 122 -16.47 30.54 21.44
N ALA A 123 -16.31 30.20 20.16
CA ALA A 123 -17.24 30.59 19.10
C ALA A 123 -18.64 29.99 19.32
N ILE A 124 -18.72 28.69 19.66
CA ILE A 124 -20.00 28.03 19.95
C ILE A 124 -20.67 28.66 21.18
N PHE A 125 -19.92 28.88 22.27
CA PHE A 125 -20.47 29.51 23.47
C PHE A 125 -20.95 30.93 23.20
N GLY A 126 -20.22 31.70 22.38
CA GLY A 126 -20.64 33.04 21.96
C GLY A 126 -22.00 33.03 21.27
N LEU A 127 -22.17 32.15 20.27
CA LEU A 127 -23.44 32.00 19.55
C LEU A 127 -24.60 31.60 20.47
N LEU A 128 -24.38 30.62 21.36
CA LEU A 128 -25.40 30.18 22.30
C LEU A 128 -25.82 31.28 23.30
N VAL A 129 -24.85 32.09 23.76
CA VAL A 129 -25.12 33.22 24.65
C VAL A 129 -25.86 34.34 23.93
N GLU A 130 -25.52 34.60 22.66
CA GLU A 130 -26.22 35.57 21.81
C GLU A 130 -27.68 35.15 21.58
N GLU A 131 -27.92 33.90 21.17
CA GLU A 131 -29.26 33.33 21.00
C GLU A 131 -30.08 33.45 22.30
N LEU A 132 -29.49 33.09 23.45
CA LEU A 132 -30.16 33.20 24.75
C LEU A 132 -30.47 34.66 25.13
N ALA A 133 -29.59 35.61 24.79
CA ALA A 133 -29.81 37.02 25.07
C ALA A 133 -30.98 37.58 24.23
N GLU A 134 -31.08 37.19 22.97
CA GLU A 134 -32.20 37.56 22.09
C GLU A 134 -33.54 37.04 22.63
N GLU A 135 -33.59 35.77 23.06
CA GLU A 135 -34.80 35.18 23.66
C GLU A 135 -35.23 35.92 24.93
N LEU A 136 -34.29 36.30 25.80
CA LEU A 136 -34.57 37.04 27.03
C LEU A 136 -35.07 38.47 26.75
N VAL A 137 -34.54 39.15 25.73
CA VAL A 137 -35.03 40.48 25.31
C VAL A 137 -36.47 40.37 24.81
N ILE A 138 -36.81 39.34 24.03
CA ILE A 138 -38.17 39.10 23.55
C ILE A 138 -39.13 38.82 24.73
N LEU A 139 -38.69 38.02 25.70
CA LEU A 139 -39.50 37.68 26.89
C LEU A 139 -39.79 38.91 27.76
N THR A 140 -38.85 39.85 27.86
CA THR A 140 -38.97 41.06 28.68
C THR A 140 -39.74 42.19 27.99
N HIS A 141 -39.85 42.18 26.66
CA HIS A 141 -40.61 43.17 25.89
C HIS A 141 -42.00 42.68 25.41
N GLY A 142 -42.26 41.36 25.44
CA GLY A 142 -43.55 40.76 25.09
C GLY A 142 -44.59 40.72 26.23
N GLY A 143 -44.24 41.19 27.43
CA GLY A 143 -45.08 41.15 28.63
C GLY A 143 -45.71 42.49 29.03
N GLY A 144 -46.42 43.17 28.13
CA GLY A 144 -47.32 44.30 28.47
C GLY A 144 -48.78 43.83 28.61
N PRO A 145 -49.61 44.42 29.49
CA PRO A 145 -50.74 43.73 30.11
C PRO A 145 -51.93 43.50 29.16
N LEU A 146 -52.56 42.32 29.30
CA LEU A 146 -53.91 42.05 28.83
C LEU A 146 -54.85 43.17 29.34
N MET A 147 -55.24 44.08 28.44
CA MET A 147 -56.37 44.98 28.71
C MET A 147 -57.66 44.16 28.62
N VAL A 148 -58.27 43.93 29.79
CA VAL A 148 -59.70 43.65 29.95
C VAL A 148 -60.47 44.95 29.79
#